data_AF-A0A2N2PIC7-F1
#
_entry.id   AF-A0A2N2PIC7-F1
#
_cell.length_a   1.000
_cell.length_b   1.000
_cell.length_c   1.000
_cell.angle_alpha   90.00
_cell.angle_beta   90.00
_cell.angle_gamma   90.00
#
_symmetry.space_group_name_H-M   'P 1'
#
loop_
_entity.id
_entity.type
_entity.pdbx_description
1 polymer ?
#
loop_
_entity_poly.entity_id
_entity_poly.type
_entity_poly.pdbx_seq_one_letter_code
_entity_poly.pdbx_strand_id
1 'polypeptide(L)'
;MTVNTHKETKLLTDMSQCQPGAALSAQAQRGRWQLASYKTDEVSGAMVLARTETGAPEITLPLQARGWHAIYLGFMGDTWAGRPLLRVKLSGDPCFVRVETEADIRHLEEGFWKAADLTGQDLVIAPQTIFAEPRPASLACVRLVPLAEEEVRRYQDRSKTRRLIAMDDGDGFFLSGTFSAQDIQQEIEPYRDSDVGKIFVEMWHGDHAHYPTRVGVLWGEGAEDFPQPIYRCIAEGARGMKERGIDPLQVALE
;
A
#
# COMPACT_ATOMS: atom_id res chain seq x y z
N MET A 1 20.33 -8.58 -36.53
CA MET A 1 20.66 -9.58 -35.49
C MET A 1 20.57 -8.87 -34.15
N THR A 2 19.39 -8.88 -33.55
CA THR A 2 19.17 -8.26 -32.24
C THR A 2 19.49 -9.33 -31.21
N VAL A 3 20.62 -9.19 -30.52
CA VAL A 3 20.95 -10.04 -29.37
C VAL A 3 19.96 -9.67 -28.28
N ASN A 4 18.89 -10.45 -28.16
CA ASN A 4 17.99 -10.39 -27.03
C ASN A 4 18.76 -11.00 -25.84
N THR A 5 19.61 -10.21 -25.18
CA THR A 5 20.12 -10.58 -23.86
C THR A 5 18.91 -10.56 -22.93
N HIS A 6 18.28 -11.72 -22.75
CA HIS A 6 17.32 -11.92 -21.67
C HIS A 6 18.02 -11.58 -20.36
N LYS A 7 17.74 -10.39 -19.83
CA LYS A 7 18.14 -10.07 -18.45
C LYS A 7 17.41 -11.06 -17.55
N GLU A 8 18.16 -11.71 -16.67
CA GLU A 8 17.64 -12.76 -15.80
C GLU A 8 16.66 -12.18 -14.78
N THR A 9 15.54 -12.87 -14.58
CA THR A 9 14.57 -12.56 -13.52
C THR A 9 15.25 -12.70 -12.16
N LYS A 10 15.15 -11.66 -11.33
CA LYS A 10 15.70 -11.68 -9.97
C LYS A 10 14.60 -12.01 -8.98
N LEU A 11 14.82 -13.00 -8.12
CA LEU A 11 13.91 -13.34 -7.02
C LEU A 11 14.61 -13.07 -5.68
N LEU A 12 14.08 -12.13 -4.91
CA LEU A 12 14.53 -11.80 -3.56
C LEU A 12 13.67 -12.58 -2.56
N THR A 13 14.26 -13.51 -1.83
CA THR A 13 13.53 -14.42 -0.92
C THR A 13 13.91 -14.25 0.55
N ASP A 14 14.94 -13.45 0.81
CA ASP A 14 15.51 -13.24 2.14
C ASP A 14 15.23 -11.81 2.62
N MET A 15 14.13 -11.65 3.34
CA MET A 15 13.74 -10.37 3.94
C MET A 15 14.56 -10.02 5.19
N SER A 16 15.51 -10.87 5.62
CA SER A 16 16.48 -10.48 6.67
C SER A 16 17.43 -9.37 6.22
N GLN A 17 17.49 -9.11 4.91
CA GLN A 17 18.28 -8.02 4.32
C GLN A 17 17.64 -6.64 4.52
N CYS A 18 16.39 -6.58 4.97
CA CYS A 18 15.68 -5.33 5.21
C CYS A 18 16.38 -4.45 6.27
N GLN A 19 16.31 -3.14 6.10
CA GLN A 19 16.87 -2.13 7.00
C GLN A 19 15.78 -1.24 7.61
N PRO A 20 15.95 -0.73 8.84
CA PRO A 20 17.07 -1.01 9.74
C PRO A 20 16.97 -2.44 10.31
N GLY A 21 18.08 -3.18 10.33
CA GLY A 21 18.11 -4.55 10.88
C GLY A 21 17.63 -4.64 12.34
N ALA A 22 17.71 -3.55 13.11
CA ALA A 22 17.16 -3.45 14.46
C ALA A 22 15.63 -3.62 14.51
N ALA A 23 14.93 -3.30 13.42
CA ALA A 23 13.48 -3.52 13.29
C ALA A 23 13.11 -4.98 13.00
N LEU A 24 14.08 -5.89 12.83
CA LEU A 24 13.84 -7.30 12.54
C LEU A 24 14.19 -8.17 13.76
N SER A 25 13.43 -9.22 14.02
CA SER A 25 13.67 -10.17 15.12
C SER A 25 13.31 -11.60 14.70
N ALA A 26 14.07 -12.60 15.15
CA ALA A 26 13.67 -14.01 14.97
C ALA A 26 12.45 -14.40 15.82
N GLN A 27 12.14 -13.61 16.86
CA GLN A 27 11.02 -13.82 17.76
C GLN A 27 9.97 -12.74 17.60
N ALA A 28 8.72 -13.09 17.86
CA ALA A 28 7.62 -12.12 17.94
C ALA A 28 7.89 -11.08 19.03
N GLN A 29 8.07 -9.82 18.65
CA GLN A 29 8.38 -8.73 19.56
C GLN A 29 7.63 -7.46 19.14
N ARG A 30 7.16 -6.70 20.13
CA ARG A 30 6.57 -5.37 19.88
C ARG A 30 7.63 -4.47 19.23
N GLY A 31 7.21 -3.68 18.24
CA GLY A 31 8.05 -2.76 17.49
C GLY A 31 8.99 -3.43 16.48
N ARG A 32 8.87 -4.73 16.21
CA ARG A 32 9.79 -5.45 15.32
C ARG A 32 9.07 -6.46 14.44
N TRP A 33 9.42 -6.49 13.16
CA TRP A 33 9.03 -7.53 12.23
C TRP A 33 9.64 -8.86 12.66
N GLN A 34 8.81 -9.90 12.75
CA GLN A 34 9.28 -11.25 12.97
C GLN A 34 9.81 -11.83 11.66
N LEU A 35 11.02 -12.38 11.68
CA LEU A 35 11.58 -13.20 10.61
C LEU A 35 11.11 -14.65 10.79
N ALA A 36 10.53 -15.21 9.73
CA ALA A 36 10.14 -16.62 9.69
C ALA A 36 10.75 -17.30 8.47
N SER A 37 11.46 -18.40 8.68
CA SER A 37 11.98 -19.21 7.58
C SER A 37 10.81 -19.94 6.89
N TYR A 38 10.87 -20.01 5.56
CA TYR A 38 9.88 -20.74 4.77
C TYR A 38 10.53 -21.52 3.66
N LYS A 39 9.82 -22.54 3.18
CA LYS A 39 10.22 -23.37 2.07
C LYS A 39 8.98 -23.85 1.31
N THR A 40 9.03 -23.69 0.00
CA THR A 40 8.13 -24.26 -1.00
C THR A 40 8.92 -25.28 -1.83
N ASP A 41 8.30 -25.88 -2.84
CA ASP A 41 8.98 -26.80 -3.75
C ASP A 41 10.06 -26.09 -4.59
N GLU A 42 9.87 -24.79 -4.88
CA GLU A 42 10.73 -24.02 -5.78
C GLU A 42 11.61 -23.00 -5.05
N VAL A 43 11.16 -22.50 -3.90
CA VAL A 43 11.71 -21.32 -3.25
C VAL A 43 11.82 -21.52 -1.74
N SER A 44 12.95 -21.14 -1.16
CA SER A 44 13.14 -21.02 0.29
C SER A 44 13.74 -19.67 0.66
N GLY A 45 13.44 -19.19 1.86
CA GLY A 45 13.96 -17.92 2.33
C GLY A 45 13.50 -17.55 3.73
N ALA A 46 13.53 -16.26 4.02
CA ALA A 46 13.06 -15.68 5.27
C ALA A 46 12.03 -14.60 4.94
N MET A 47 10.80 -14.77 5.40
CA MET A 47 9.76 -13.76 5.28
C MET A 47 9.76 -12.82 6.49
N VAL A 48 9.20 -11.63 6.33
CA VAL A 48 8.86 -10.72 7.44
C VAL A 48 7.38 -10.81 7.77
N LEU A 49 7.05 -10.77 9.05
CA LEU A 49 5.70 -10.83 9.59
C LEU A 49 5.50 -9.71 10.61
N ALA A 50 4.40 -8.97 10.52
CA ALA A 50 3.90 -8.11 11.59
C ALA A 50 2.47 -8.51 11.88
N ARG A 51 2.18 -8.90 13.13
CA ARG A 51 0.81 -9.17 13.57
C ARG A 51 0.17 -7.87 14.06
N THR A 52 -1.14 -7.90 14.28
CA THR A 52 -1.96 -6.74 14.68
C THR A 52 -1.33 -5.91 15.81
N GLU A 53 -0.87 -6.55 16.89
CA GLU A 53 -0.29 -5.80 18.03
C GLU A 53 1.21 -5.50 17.90
N THR A 54 1.84 -5.90 16.79
CA THR A 54 3.29 -5.75 16.63
C THR A 54 3.69 -4.28 16.61
N GLY A 55 2.95 -3.41 15.92
CA GLY A 55 3.34 -2.00 15.76
C GLY A 55 4.73 -1.85 15.14
N ALA A 56 5.04 -2.66 14.12
CA ALA A 56 6.35 -2.66 13.48
C ALA A 56 6.58 -1.34 12.69
N PRO A 57 7.81 -0.81 12.67
CA PRO A 57 8.13 0.38 11.89
C PRO A 57 8.27 0.04 10.40
N GLU A 58 8.46 1.07 9.59
CA GLU A 58 8.86 0.91 8.19
C GLU A 58 10.21 0.17 8.10
N ILE A 59 10.33 -0.69 7.08
CA ILE A 59 11.57 -1.35 6.71
C ILE A 59 11.83 -1.21 5.20
N THR A 60 13.08 -1.22 4.80
CA THR A 60 13.52 -1.04 3.41
C THR A 60 14.29 -2.27 2.94
N LEU A 61 13.83 -2.90 1.86
CA LEU A 61 14.51 -3.98 1.18
C LEU A 61 15.36 -3.40 0.03
N PRO A 62 16.69 -3.56 0.07
CA PRO A 62 17.55 -3.16 -1.04
C PRO A 62 17.26 -4.01 -2.28
N LEU A 63 16.77 -3.39 -3.36
CA LEU A 63 16.41 -4.16 -4.57
C LEU A 63 17.64 -4.55 -5.40
N GLN A 64 18.67 -3.70 -5.39
CA GLN A 64 19.92 -3.87 -6.14
C GLN A 64 19.66 -4.30 -7.60
N ALA A 65 18.73 -3.60 -8.25
CA ALA A 65 18.35 -3.79 -9.65
C ALA A 65 18.49 -2.45 -10.40
N ARG A 66 18.57 -2.50 -11.73
CA ARG A 66 18.72 -1.30 -12.59
C ARG A 66 17.90 -1.41 -13.87
N GLY A 67 17.26 -0.32 -14.24
CA GLY A 67 16.34 -0.24 -15.37
C GLY A 67 14.94 -0.73 -15.03
N TRP A 68 14.09 -0.77 -16.05
CA TRP A 68 12.67 -1.13 -15.91
C TRP A 68 12.45 -2.60 -15.60
N HIS A 69 11.62 -2.86 -14.58
CA HIS A 69 11.18 -4.19 -14.20
C HIS A 69 9.67 -4.18 -13.90
N ALA A 70 8.99 -5.29 -14.20
CA ALA A 70 7.73 -5.63 -13.56
C ALA A 70 8.03 -6.24 -12.18
N ILE A 71 7.34 -5.75 -11.15
CA ILE A 71 7.56 -6.09 -9.75
C ILE A 71 6.38 -6.93 -9.28
N TYR A 72 6.66 -8.09 -8.71
CA TYR A 72 5.68 -8.95 -8.08
C TYR A 72 6.04 -9.12 -6.60
N LEU A 73 5.02 -9.11 -5.75
CA LEU A 73 5.15 -9.25 -4.32
C LEU A 73 4.53 -10.57 -3.90
N GLY A 74 5.25 -11.35 -3.09
CA GLY A 74 4.83 -12.65 -2.59
C GLY A 74 4.41 -12.60 -1.13
N PHE A 75 3.23 -13.13 -0.85
CA PHE A 75 2.56 -13.05 0.44
C PHE A 75 2.20 -14.43 0.97
N MET A 76 2.08 -14.54 2.29
CA MET A 76 1.56 -15.72 2.95
C MET A 76 0.62 -15.32 4.09
N GLY A 77 -0.54 -15.96 4.18
CA GLY A 77 -1.47 -15.78 5.29
C GLY A 77 -0.90 -16.26 6.62
N ASP A 78 -1.38 -15.68 7.71
CA ASP A 78 -1.11 -16.16 9.07
C ASP A 78 -2.39 -16.79 9.63
N THR A 79 -2.28 -18.00 10.19
CA THR A 79 -3.43 -18.76 10.74
C THR A 79 -4.20 -18.01 11.81
N TRP A 80 -3.51 -17.19 12.59
CA TRP A 80 -4.09 -16.48 13.73
C TRP A 80 -4.40 -15.03 13.42
N ALA A 81 -3.67 -14.42 12.50
CA ALA A 81 -3.84 -13.02 12.14
C ALA A 81 -4.71 -12.81 10.89
N GLY A 82 -4.83 -13.81 10.03
CA GLY A 82 -5.61 -13.76 8.80
C GLY A 82 -4.77 -13.29 7.61
N ARG A 83 -5.46 -12.67 6.64
CA ARG A 83 -4.86 -12.22 5.39
C ARG A 83 -3.93 -11.02 5.61
N PRO A 84 -2.74 -11.02 4.99
CA PRO A 84 -1.81 -9.93 5.13
C PRO A 84 -2.29 -8.74 4.30
N LEU A 85 -2.08 -7.56 4.86
CA LEU A 85 -2.32 -6.28 4.25
C LEU A 85 -1.17 -5.37 4.64
N LEU A 86 -0.49 -4.85 3.64
CA LEU A 86 0.65 -3.98 3.86
C LEU A 86 0.64 -2.80 2.92
N ARG A 87 1.50 -1.84 3.24
CA ARG A 87 1.77 -0.70 2.39
C ARG A 87 3.15 -0.82 1.82
N VAL A 88 3.30 -0.53 0.54
CA VAL A 88 4.60 -0.47 -0.14
C VAL A 88 4.75 0.82 -0.93
N LYS A 89 6.01 1.20 -1.13
CA LYS A 89 6.41 2.21 -2.11
C LYS A 89 7.83 1.96 -2.56
N LEU A 90 8.18 2.44 -3.74
CA LEU A 90 9.59 2.64 -4.07
C LEU A 90 10.12 3.84 -3.30
N SER A 91 11.42 3.86 -3.00
CA SER A 91 12.03 4.94 -2.21
C SER A 91 11.75 6.33 -2.79
N GLY A 92 11.67 6.46 -4.12
CA GLY A 92 11.33 7.69 -4.83
C GLY A 92 9.84 7.92 -5.10
N ASP A 93 8.96 6.98 -4.76
CA ASP A 93 7.50 7.20 -4.86
C ASP A 93 7.05 8.22 -3.77
N PRO A 94 6.08 9.09 -4.09
CA PRO A 94 5.68 10.21 -3.22
C PRO A 94 5.01 9.74 -1.92
N CYS A 95 4.25 8.65 -1.99
CA CYS A 95 3.56 8.07 -0.85
C CYS A 95 3.46 6.55 -0.98
N PHE A 96 2.92 5.92 0.06
CA PHE A 96 2.62 4.50 0.06
C PHE A 96 1.42 4.17 -0.85
N VAL A 97 1.32 2.90 -1.25
CA VAL A 97 0.07 2.32 -1.74
C VAL A 97 -0.24 1.06 -0.95
N ARG A 98 -1.53 0.82 -0.74
CA ARG A 98 -2.01 -0.40 -0.10
C ARG A 98 -1.93 -1.55 -1.10
N VAL A 99 -1.43 -2.70 -0.64
CA VAL A 99 -1.43 -3.93 -1.42
C VAL A 99 -2.15 -5.01 -0.64
N GLU A 100 -3.20 -5.54 -1.27
CA GLU A 100 -4.02 -6.63 -0.76
C GLU A 100 -3.71 -7.91 -1.54
N THR A 101 -4.00 -9.04 -0.92
CA THR A 101 -3.78 -10.37 -1.50
C THR A 101 -4.86 -11.32 -1.02
N GLU A 102 -5.11 -12.35 -1.83
CA GLU A 102 -5.98 -13.47 -1.47
C GLU A 102 -5.25 -14.56 -0.67
N ALA A 103 -3.95 -14.35 -0.37
CA ALA A 103 -3.06 -15.32 0.25
C ALA A 103 -3.68 -15.93 1.52
N ASP A 104 -3.71 -17.26 1.55
CA ASP A 104 -4.10 -18.04 2.71
C ASP A 104 -2.88 -18.64 3.41
N ILE A 105 -3.13 -19.49 4.40
CA ILE A 105 -2.09 -20.13 5.20
C ILE A 105 -1.39 -21.30 4.50
N ARG A 106 -1.88 -21.72 3.33
CA ARG A 106 -1.47 -22.96 2.65
C ARG A 106 -0.57 -22.68 1.47
N HIS A 107 -0.69 -21.51 0.84
CA HIS A 107 0.06 -21.19 -0.37
C HIS A 107 0.70 -19.82 -0.29
N LEU A 108 1.91 -19.75 -0.84
CA LEU A 108 2.54 -18.49 -1.19
C LEU A 108 1.84 -17.94 -2.43
N GLU A 109 1.27 -16.74 -2.33
CA GLU A 109 0.62 -16.07 -3.45
C GLU A 109 1.48 -14.90 -3.91
N GLU A 110 1.66 -14.76 -5.22
CA GLU A 110 2.35 -13.62 -5.80
C GLU A 110 1.43 -12.80 -6.68
N GLY A 111 1.39 -11.50 -6.40
CA GLY A 111 0.61 -10.52 -7.17
C GLY A 111 1.52 -9.56 -7.92
N PHE A 112 1.11 -9.17 -9.12
CA PHE A 112 1.73 -8.03 -9.81
C PHE A 112 1.42 -6.76 -9.01
N TRP A 113 2.44 -5.95 -8.75
CA TRP A 113 2.28 -4.65 -8.10
C TRP A 113 2.37 -3.49 -9.10
N LYS A 114 3.56 -3.25 -9.64
CA LYS A 114 3.80 -2.19 -10.63
C LYS A 114 4.99 -2.51 -11.52
N ALA A 115 5.10 -1.76 -12.62
CA ALA A 115 6.32 -1.70 -13.42
C ALA A 115 6.97 -0.34 -13.23
N ALA A 116 8.29 -0.31 -13.01
CA ALA A 116 9.04 0.91 -12.76
C ALA A 116 10.53 0.76 -13.10
N ASP A 117 11.22 1.88 -13.29
CA ASP A 117 12.69 1.92 -13.31
C ASP A 117 13.24 1.77 -11.89
N LEU A 118 13.96 0.67 -11.65
CA LEU A 118 14.52 0.36 -10.33
C LEU A 118 15.89 0.97 -10.08
N THR A 119 16.41 1.79 -11.00
CA THR A 119 17.74 2.41 -10.87
C THR A 119 17.80 3.31 -9.63
N GLY A 120 18.53 2.87 -8.60
CA GLY A 120 18.67 3.60 -7.35
C GLY A 120 17.42 3.59 -6.47
N GLN A 121 16.48 2.68 -6.75
CA GLN A 121 15.26 2.50 -5.97
C GLN A 121 15.38 1.28 -5.05
N ASP A 122 14.81 1.42 -3.86
CA ASP A 122 14.61 0.33 -2.91
C ASP A 122 13.11 0.18 -2.62
N LEU A 123 12.70 -0.98 -2.09
CA LEU A 123 11.31 -1.23 -1.70
C LEU A 123 11.14 -0.89 -0.21
N VAL A 124 10.28 0.08 0.08
CA VAL A 124 9.88 0.42 1.46
C VAL A 124 8.57 -0.30 1.79
N ILE A 125 8.51 -0.92 2.96
CA ILE A 125 7.43 -1.78 3.42
C ILE A 125 6.99 -1.28 4.80
N ALA A 126 5.68 -1.15 4.99
CA ALA A 126 5.08 -0.76 6.26
C ALA A 126 3.84 -1.60 6.57
N PRO A 127 3.50 -1.84 7.85
CA PRO A 127 2.19 -2.37 8.20
C PRO A 127 1.08 -1.41 7.78
N GLN A 128 -0.14 -1.95 7.64
CA GLN A 128 -1.32 -1.17 7.35
C GLN A 128 -2.27 -1.09 8.55
N THR A 129 -2.97 0.03 8.66
CA THR A 129 -4.07 0.23 9.60
C THR A 129 -5.34 0.51 8.80
N ILE A 130 -6.46 -0.12 9.16
CA ILE A 130 -7.78 0.19 8.62
C ILE A 130 -8.72 0.41 9.81
N PHE A 131 -9.51 1.48 9.80
CA PHE A 131 -10.41 1.89 10.88
C PHE A 131 -9.68 2.09 12.21
N ALA A 132 -8.47 2.64 12.19
CA ALA A 132 -7.58 2.72 13.35
C ALA A 132 -7.19 1.35 13.96
N GLU A 133 -7.50 0.24 13.29
CA GLU A 133 -7.11 -1.11 13.69
C GLU A 133 -5.93 -1.61 12.86
N PRO A 134 -4.80 -1.98 13.49
CA PRO A 134 -3.69 -2.56 12.77
C PRO A 134 -4.07 -3.86 12.08
N ARG A 135 -3.58 -4.04 10.86
CA ARG A 135 -3.78 -5.25 10.07
C ARG A 135 -2.50 -6.09 10.09
N PRO A 136 -2.61 -7.43 10.01
CA PRO A 136 -1.43 -8.26 9.86
C PRO A 136 -0.77 -7.96 8.52
N ALA A 137 0.54 -8.09 8.46
CA ALA A 137 1.33 -7.91 7.26
C ALA A 137 2.33 -9.06 7.11
N SER A 138 2.53 -9.53 5.89
CA SER A 138 3.59 -10.48 5.55
C SER A 138 4.16 -10.16 4.18
N LEU A 139 5.47 -10.36 4.02
CA LEU A 139 6.12 -10.37 2.72
C LEU A 139 7.19 -11.45 2.74
N ALA A 140 7.12 -12.37 1.77
CA ALA A 140 7.98 -13.53 1.69
C ALA A 140 8.99 -13.44 0.54
N CYS A 141 8.59 -12.91 -0.61
CA CYS A 141 9.49 -12.69 -1.73
C CYS A 141 9.12 -11.46 -2.57
N VAL A 142 10.09 -11.00 -3.35
CA VAL A 142 9.91 -9.98 -4.38
C VAL A 142 10.54 -10.48 -5.66
N ARG A 143 9.74 -10.61 -6.72
CA ARG A 143 10.23 -10.98 -8.06
C ARG A 143 10.33 -9.73 -8.93
N LEU A 144 11.49 -9.58 -9.56
CA LEU A 144 11.80 -8.50 -10.49
C LEU A 144 12.02 -9.10 -11.87
N VAL A 145 11.10 -8.84 -12.79
CA VAL A 145 11.19 -9.30 -14.18
C VAL A 145 11.63 -8.12 -15.05
N PRO A 146 12.85 -8.13 -15.60
CA PRO A 146 13.32 -7.05 -16.47
C PRO A 146 12.41 -6.89 -17.69
N LEU A 147 12.10 -5.64 -18.05
CA LEU A 147 11.25 -5.33 -19.20
C LEU A 147 12.07 -4.97 -20.43
N ALA A 148 11.62 -5.44 -21.60
CA ALA A 148 12.14 -5.03 -22.90
C ALA A 148 11.69 -3.60 -23.26
N GLU A 149 12.40 -2.92 -24.16
CA GLU A 149 12.08 -1.54 -24.55
C GLU A 149 10.63 -1.37 -25.02
N GLU A 150 10.10 -2.33 -25.76
CA GLU A 150 8.71 -2.35 -26.24
C GLU A 150 7.70 -2.39 -25.09
N GLU A 151 8.01 -3.14 -24.02
CA GLU A 151 7.16 -3.25 -22.83
C GLU A 151 7.23 -1.97 -22.01
N VAL A 152 8.42 -1.39 -21.86
CA VAL A 152 8.63 -0.10 -21.19
C VAL A 152 7.81 1.00 -21.83
N ARG A 153 7.78 1.07 -23.18
CA ARG A 153 6.98 2.07 -23.90
C ARG A 153 5.50 2.01 -23.53
N ARG A 154 4.94 0.81 -23.28
CA ARG A 154 3.53 0.68 -22.88
C ARG A 154 3.23 1.30 -21.52
N TYR A 155 4.20 1.34 -20.61
CA TYR A 155 4.04 2.00 -19.31
C TYR A 155 4.29 3.50 -19.41
N GLN A 156 5.24 3.94 -20.24
CA GLN A 156 5.55 5.36 -20.44
C GLN A 156 4.46 6.10 -21.23
N ASP A 157 3.78 5.44 -22.16
CA ASP A 157 2.74 6.05 -23.00
C ASP A 157 1.36 6.18 -22.32
N ARG A 158 1.19 5.68 -21.08
CA ARG A 158 -0.13 5.65 -20.38
C ARG A 158 -0.77 7.01 -20.14
N SER A 159 0.03 8.07 -20.08
CA SER A 159 -0.51 9.45 -20.00
C SER A 159 -1.43 9.80 -21.19
N LYS A 160 -1.31 9.10 -22.32
CA LYS A 160 -2.12 9.29 -23.53
C LYS A 160 -3.43 8.51 -23.52
N THR A 161 -3.63 7.61 -22.55
CA THR A 161 -4.75 6.65 -22.50
C THR A 161 -5.68 6.86 -21.30
N ARG A 162 -5.60 8.03 -20.65
CA ARG A 162 -6.45 8.51 -19.53
C ARG A 162 -7.94 8.63 -19.87
N ARG A 163 -8.58 7.50 -20.15
CA ARG A 163 -9.94 7.35 -20.68
C ARG A 163 -10.90 6.71 -19.69
N LEU A 164 -10.38 6.12 -18.62
CA LEU A 164 -11.18 5.52 -17.57
C LEU A 164 -11.62 6.56 -16.56
N ILE A 165 -12.74 6.26 -15.90
CA ILE A 165 -13.30 7.03 -14.81
C ILE A 165 -13.30 6.10 -13.60
N ALA A 166 -12.66 6.53 -12.51
CA ALA A 166 -12.79 5.88 -11.21
C ALA A 166 -13.93 6.55 -10.44
N MET A 167 -14.69 5.73 -9.71
CA MET A 167 -15.68 6.17 -8.75
C MET A 167 -15.24 5.63 -7.39
N ASP A 168 -15.15 6.53 -6.42
CA ASP A 168 -14.61 6.29 -5.09
C ASP A 168 -15.66 6.76 -4.07
N ASP A 169 -15.93 5.95 -3.05
CA ASP A 169 -16.92 6.27 -2.00
C ASP A 169 -16.38 7.27 -0.97
N GLY A 170 -15.11 7.68 -1.07
CA GLY A 170 -14.49 8.72 -0.26
C GLY A 170 -14.13 8.31 1.16
N ASP A 171 -14.71 7.22 1.66
CA ASP A 171 -14.44 6.68 3.00
C ASP A 171 -12.97 6.25 3.15
N GLY A 172 -12.34 5.84 2.03
CA GLY A 172 -10.91 5.54 1.88
C GLY A 172 -9.99 6.55 2.58
N PHE A 173 -10.29 7.85 2.44
CA PHE A 173 -9.47 8.95 2.96
C PHE A 173 -9.37 8.97 4.48
N PHE A 174 -10.28 8.27 5.17
CA PHE A 174 -10.37 8.26 6.63
C PHE A 174 -9.91 6.92 7.23
N LEU A 175 -9.62 5.91 6.41
CA LEU A 175 -9.41 4.54 6.89
C LEU A 175 -8.14 4.37 7.72
N SER A 176 -7.09 5.16 7.50
CA SER A 176 -5.81 5.01 8.19
C SER A 176 -5.87 5.33 9.69
N GLY A 177 -6.84 6.13 10.14
CA GLY A 177 -6.93 6.66 11.50
C GLY A 177 -5.90 7.75 11.84
N THR A 178 -4.91 8.01 10.99
CA THR A 178 -3.94 9.11 11.16
C THR A 178 -4.42 10.42 10.52
N PHE A 179 -5.38 10.30 9.59
CA PHE A 179 -6.12 11.40 8.99
C PHE A 179 -5.19 12.50 8.44
N SER A 180 -4.11 12.10 7.80
CA SER A 180 -3.05 12.98 7.30
C SER A 180 -3.20 13.22 5.80
N ALA A 181 -2.52 14.26 5.28
CA ALA A 181 -2.48 14.50 3.84
C ALA A 181 -1.92 13.28 3.07
N GLN A 182 -0.96 12.57 3.65
CA GLN A 182 -0.40 11.35 3.05
C GLN A 182 -1.41 10.21 2.95
N ASP A 183 -2.42 10.16 3.83
CA ASP A 183 -3.44 9.11 3.77
C ASP A 183 -4.41 9.35 2.62
N ILE A 184 -4.76 10.61 2.38
CA ILE A 184 -5.54 11.01 1.19
C ILE A 184 -4.74 10.72 -0.08
N GLN A 185 -3.44 11.07 -0.10
CA GLN A 185 -2.57 10.79 -1.24
C GLN A 185 -2.41 9.29 -1.50
N GLN A 186 -2.36 8.45 -0.47
CA GLN A 186 -2.26 6.98 -0.59
C GLN A 186 -3.44 6.37 -1.37
N GLU A 187 -4.65 6.91 -1.23
CA GLU A 187 -5.84 6.41 -1.93
C GLU A 187 -5.87 6.86 -3.40
N ILE A 188 -5.28 8.02 -3.72
CA ILE A 188 -5.25 8.56 -5.09
C ILE A 188 -4.04 8.07 -5.89
N GLU A 189 -2.92 7.78 -5.23
CA GLU A 189 -1.64 7.42 -5.86
C GLU A 189 -1.72 6.25 -6.86
N PRO A 190 -2.52 5.18 -6.65
CA PRO A 190 -2.67 4.11 -7.63
C PRO A 190 -3.13 4.60 -9.01
N TYR A 191 -3.78 5.77 -9.08
CA TYR A 191 -4.28 6.33 -10.33
C TYR A 191 -3.26 7.20 -11.08
N ARG A 192 -2.16 7.66 -10.44
CA ARG A 192 -1.19 8.63 -11.01
C ARG A 192 -0.71 8.25 -12.40
N ASP A 193 -0.31 6.99 -12.58
CA ASP A 193 0.24 6.44 -13.83
C ASP A 193 -0.68 5.40 -14.47
N SER A 194 -1.99 5.52 -14.22
CA SER A 194 -3.03 4.63 -14.75
C SER A 194 -3.74 5.23 -15.96
N ASP A 195 -4.65 4.44 -16.56
CA ASP A 195 -5.56 4.90 -17.61
C ASP A 195 -6.75 5.70 -17.06
N VAL A 196 -6.81 5.97 -15.75
CA VAL A 196 -7.84 6.80 -15.11
C VAL A 196 -7.54 8.28 -15.35
N GLY A 197 -8.47 8.97 -16.02
CA GLY A 197 -8.37 10.41 -16.30
C GLY A 197 -9.23 11.27 -15.38
N LYS A 198 -10.21 10.68 -14.69
CA LYS A 198 -11.11 11.36 -13.76
C LYS A 198 -11.45 10.44 -12.60
N ILE A 199 -11.51 11.02 -11.40
CA ILE A 199 -11.95 10.35 -10.19
C ILE A 199 -13.16 11.13 -9.69
N PHE A 200 -14.29 10.46 -9.50
CA PHE A 200 -15.44 10.98 -8.78
C PHE A 200 -15.40 10.44 -7.37
N VAL A 201 -15.23 11.32 -6.39
CA VAL A 201 -15.18 10.95 -4.97
C VAL A 201 -16.50 11.38 -4.30
N GLU A 202 -17.17 10.43 -3.66
CA GLU A 202 -18.36 10.70 -2.86
C GLU A 202 -17.95 11.35 -1.54
N MET A 203 -18.18 12.66 -1.43
CA MET A 203 -17.85 13.42 -0.21
C MET A 203 -19.09 13.97 0.49
N TRP A 204 -20.28 13.50 0.07
CA TRP A 204 -21.56 14.04 0.51
C TRP A 204 -22.62 12.95 0.56
N HIS A 205 -23.23 12.77 1.74
CA HIS A 205 -24.27 11.79 2.03
C HIS A 205 -25.49 12.50 2.62
N GLY A 206 -26.53 12.73 1.81
CA GLY A 206 -27.75 13.41 2.28
C GLY A 206 -27.52 14.89 2.59
N ASP A 207 -27.53 15.28 3.85
CA ASP A 207 -27.14 16.61 4.36
C ASP A 207 -25.76 16.62 5.05
N HIS A 208 -25.09 15.47 5.11
CA HIS A 208 -23.77 15.32 5.71
C HIS A 208 -22.63 15.39 4.68
N ALA A 209 -21.53 16.02 5.06
CA ALA A 209 -20.31 16.14 4.24
C ALA A 209 -19.08 15.60 4.98
N HIS A 210 -18.14 15.04 4.23
CA HIS A 210 -16.85 14.55 4.74
C HIS A 210 -15.76 15.64 4.80
N TYR A 211 -16.10 16.88 4.46
CA TYR A 211 -15.20 18.03 4.47
C TYR A 211 -15.89 19.25 5.11
N PRO A 212 -15.12 20.23 5.62
CA PRO A 212 -15.70 21.45 6.17
C PRO A 212 -16.51 22.22 5.13
N THR A 213 -17.81 22.40 5.37
CA THR A 213 -18.71 23.14 4.47
C THR A 213 -19.56 24.15 5.24
N ARG A 214 -20.13 25.12 4.51
CA ARG A 214 -21.05 26.14 5.03
C ARG A 214 -22.53 25.79 4.86
N VAL A 215 -22.83 24.75 4.07
CA VAL A 215 -24.20 24.43 3.60
C VAL A 215 -24.64 23.01 3.94
N GLY A 216 -23.81 22.25 4.68
CA GLY A 216 -24.10 20.91 5.15
C GLY A 216 -23.55 20.68 6.55
N VAL A 217 -23.83 19.50 7.11
CA VAL A 217 -23.40 19.08 8.45
C VAL A 217 -22.13 18.26 8.31
N LEU A 218 -21.11 18.46 9.16
CA LEU A 218 -19.94 17.58 9.11
C LEU A 218 -20.35 16.16 9.53
N TRP A 219 -19.79 15.14 8.87
CA TRP A 219 -20.05 13.75 9.25
C TRP A 219 -19.79 13.50 10.74
N GLY A 220 -20.78 12.93 11.44
CA GLY A 220 -20.73 12.64 12.87
C GLY A 220 -20.77 13.86 13.81
N GLU A 221 -21.08 15.05 13.30
CA GLU A 221 -21.33 16.23 14.14
C GLU A 221 -22.59 16.02 14.99
N GLY A 222 -22.45 16.16 16.31
CA GLY A 222 -23.54 15.94 17.27
C GLY A 222 -23.91 14.48 17.52
N ALA A 223 -23.24 13.51 16.88
CA ALA A 223 -23.48 12.09 17.10
C ALA A 223 -22.87 11.63 18.44
N GLU A 224 -23.66 10.90 19.24
CA GLU A 224 -23.22 10.27 20.50
C GLU A 224 -22.88 8.77 20.30
N ASP A 225 -23.51 8.13 19.31
CA ASP A 225 -23.28 6.74 18.93
C ASP A 225 -23.21 6.58 17.40
N PHE A 226 -22.72 5.42 16.98
CA PHE A 226 -22.54 5.07 15.57
C PHE A 226 -22.98 3.62 15.35
N PRO A 227 -23.62 3.28 14.21
CA PRO A 227 -24.12 1.94 13.98
C PRO A 227 -22.99 0.91 13.83
N GLN A 228 -21.79 1.34 13.42
CA GLN A 228 -20.59 0.51 13.32
C GLN A 228 -19.33 1.33 13.62
N PRO A 229 -18.22 0.69 14.06
CA PRO A 229 -16.94 1.36 14.35
C PRO A 229 -16.38 2.19 13.18
N ILE A 230 -16.57 1.74 11.94
CA ILE A 230 -16.17 2.46 10.72
C ILE A 230 -16.67 3.91 10.70
N TYR A 231 -17.97 4.12 10.98
CA TYR A 231 -18.56 5.45 10.90
C TYR A 231 -18.07 6.39 12.01
N ARG A 232 -17.69 5.83 13.16
CA ARG A 232 -16.99 6.57 14.21
C ARG A 232 -15.60 7.01 13.75
N CYS A 233 -14.85 6.10 13.13
CA CYS A 233 -13.52 6.41 12.60
C CYS A 233 -13.59 7.52 11.53
N ILE A 234 -14.56 7.45 10.62
CA ILE A 234 -14.78 8.51 9.62
C ILE A 234 -15.15 9.84 10.28
N ALA A 235 -16.00 9.84 11.30
CA ALA A 235 -16.38 11.05 12.04
C ALA A 235 -15.20 11.68 12.79
N GLU A 236 -14.40 10.86 13.48
CA GLU A 236 -13.17 11.30 14.14
C GLU A 236 -12.16 11.83 13.12
N GLY A 237 -12.10 11.24 11.93
CA GLY A 237 -11.26 11.69 10.83
C GLY A 237 -11.67 13.02 10.25
N ALA A 238 -12.94 13.17 9.89
CA ALA A 238 -13.48 14.43 9.39
C ALA A 238 -13.30 15.57 10.41
N ARG A 239 -13.51 15.29 11.70
CA ARG A 239 -13.26 16.25 12.78
C ARG A 239 -11.77 16.58 12.90
N GLY A 240 -10.89 15.59 12.93
CA GLY A 240 -9.45 15.78 13.06
C GLY A 240 -8.85 16.52 11.87
N MET A 241 -9.34 16.31 10.65
CA MET A 241 -8.96 17.08 9.46
C MET A 241 -9.42 18.54 9.58
N LYS A 242 -10.67 18.78 9.97
CA LYS A 242 -11.20 20.13 10.21
C LYS A 242 -10.38 20.90 11.25
N GLU A 243 -10.05 20.28 12.38
CA GLU A 243 -9.25 20.89 13.46
C GLU A 243 -7.85 21.30 12.99
N ARG A 244 -7.26 20.53 12.05
CA ARG A 244 -5.94 20.82 11.45
C ARG A 244 -6.02 21.72 10.21
N GLY A 245 -7.22 22.12 9.79
CA GLY A 245 -7.42 22.92 8.57
C GLY A 245 -7.08 22.16 7.28
N ILE A 246 -7.17 20.83 7.29
CA ILE A 246 -6.96 19.98 6.12
C ILE A 246 -8.29 19.83 5.38
N ASP A 247 -8.33 20.27 4.13
CA ASP A 247 -9.42 19.98 3.21
C ASP A 247 -9.05 18.73 2.37
N PRO A 248 -9.72 17.59 2.57
CA PRO A 248 -9.38 16.36 1.87
C PRO A 248 -9.49 16.47 0.35
N LEU A 249 -10.42 17.29 -0.16
CA LEU A 249 -10.57 17.50 -1.61
C LEU A 249 -9.44 18.36 -2.17
N GLN A 250 -8.90 19.31 -1.40
CA GLN A 250 -7.73 20.08 -1.84
C GLN A 250 -6.48 19.21 -1.88
N VAL A 251 -6.25 18.41 -0.84
CA VAL A 251 -5.10 17.49 -0.80
C VAL A 251 -5.17 16.46 -1.93
N ALA A 252 -6.35 15.94 -2.25
CA ALA A 252 -6.51 14.98 -3.35
C ALA A 252 -6.17 15.54 -4.74
N LEU A 253 -6.09 16.89 -4.88
CA LEU A 253 -5.73 17.56 -6.13
C LEU A 253 -4.22 17.83 -6.27
N GLU A 254 -3.43 17.62 -5.20
CA GLU A 254 -1.97 17.82 -5.16
C GLU A 254 -1.19 16.60 -5.71
#